data_AF-A0A937XH14-F1
#
_entry.id   AF-A0A937XH14-F1
#
_cell.length_a   1.000
_cell.length_b   1.000
_cell.length_c   1.000
_cell.angle_alpha   90.00
_cell.angle_beta   90.00
_cell.angle_gamma   90.00
#
_symmetry.space_group_name_H-M   'P 1'
#
loop_
_entity.id
_entity.type
_entity.pdbx_description
1 polymer ?
#
loop_
_entity_poly.entity_id
_entity_poly.type
_entity_poly.pdbx_seq_one_letter_code
_entity_poly.pdbx_strand_id
1 'polypeptide(L)'
;MGLAVGPREKLELFGAESLSEDELVAILLRTGTRGVPVTELAKKVLTEAGGVHGLENATVTQLSGTTGIGRAKATLIKAAFELARRNGATGTSTSAGKKPLGSRRRGERLIPFGWYGGKYSHLDWLLPLLPECTHYCEPFGGSAAVLLNRKPAPVETYNDLDGEVANFFRVLRDKPAELMRAIGLTPFAREEFRQAVDTHARRTSDLQRARLFFVRARQVRTGLAQTASIGRWANCLLTSRAGMSGVISRWLGSVEGLAEVAQRLIRVQIENDGALAVIGRYDSKETLFYCDPPYPHESRGDAKAYGYEMTDDEHRKLSVLLHSAKGKVALSGYACRLQDELYHDWKRHEAPAKVCHSVKQLRSEVLWTNY
;
A
#
# COMPACT_ATOMS: atom_id res chain seq x y z
N MET A 1 -18.99 -12.44 27.72
CA MET A 1 -18.78 -11.18 28.45
C MET A 1 -17.76 -10.37 27.65
N GLY A 2 -18.22 -9.40 26.85
CA GLY A 2 -17.35 -8.69 25.91
C GLY A 2 -16.35 -7.82 26.65
N LEU A 3 -15.06 -7.97 26.36
CA LEU A 3 -14.01 -7.09 26.87
C LEU A 3 -14.25 -5.70 26.26
N ALA A 4 -14.64 -4.74 27.09
CA ALA A 4 -14.75 -3.35 26.69
C ALA A 4 -13.35 -2.85 26.29
N VAL A 5 -13.16 -2.52 25.01
CA VAL A 5 -11.91 -1.97 24.49
C VAL A 5 -11.75 -0.55 25.03
N GLY A 6 -10.61 -0.27 25.65
CA GLY A 6 -10.31 1.05 26.22
C GLY A 6 -10.02 2.11 25.15
N PRO A 7 -10.07 3.42 25.48
CA PRO A 7 -9.87 4.49 24.51
C PRO A 7 -8.53 4.42 23.75
N ARG A 8 -7.43 4.02 24.41
CA ARG A 8 -6.12 3.93 23.75
C ARG A 8 -6.05 2.75 22.79
N GLU A 9 -6.55 1.61 23.23
CA GLU A 9 -6.64 0.40 22.43
C GLU A 9 -7.56 0.64 21.21
N LYS A 10 -8.64 1.40 21.38
CA LYS A 10 -9.53 1.81 20.31
C LYS A 10 -8.85 2.76 19.31
N LEU A 11 -8.05 3.71 19.80
CA LEU A 11 -7.22 4.59 18.96
C LEU A 11 -6.20 3.80 18.12
N GLU A 12 -5.55 2.81 18.73
CA GLU A 12 -4.55 1.95 18.05
C GLU A 12 -5.18 1.03 17.01
N LEU A 13 -6.37 0.48 17.30
CA LEU A 13 -7.03 -0.50 16.43
C LEU A 13 -7.87 0.14 15.32
N PHE A 14 -8.51 1.28 15.57
CA PHE A 14 -9.56 1.83 14.71
C PHE A 14 -9.34 3.30 14.31
N GLY A 15 -8.25 3.93 14.75
CA GLY A 15 -7.95 5.32 14.40
C GLY A 15 -8.73 6.35 15.23
N ALA A 16 -8.30 7.61 15.16
CA ALA A 16 -8.81 8.72 15.97
C ALA A 16 -10.28 9.06 15.70
N GLU A 17 -10.72 8.82 14.46
CA GLU A 17 -12.08 9.04 13.96
C GLU A 17 -13.13 8.15 14.61
N SER A 18 -12.70 7.04 15.23
CA SER A 18 -13.60 6.09 15.90
C SER A 18 -13.95 6.48 17.34
N LEU A 19 -13.23 7.46 17.91
CA LEU A 19 -13.38 7.88 19.30
C LEU A 19 -14.41 8.99 19.45
N SER A 20 -15.19 8.89 20.52
CA SER A 20 -16.01 9.98 21.03
C SER A 20 -15.15 11.09 21.66
N GLU A 21 -15.74 12.27 21.84
CA GLU A 21 -15.07 13.42 22.44
C GLU A 21 -14.54 13.11 23.85
N ASP A 22 -15.30 12.36 24.66
CA ASP A 22 -14.86 11.97 26.00
C ASP A 22 -13.75 10.93 25.99
N GLU A 23 -13.73 10.03 25.00
CA GLU A 23 -12.62 9.09 24.83
C GLU A 23 -11.32 9.82 24.42
N LEU A 24 -11.41 10.82 23.53
CA LEU A 24 -10.26 11.66 23.16
C LEU A 24 -9.73 12.44 24.36
N VAL A 25 -10.63 13.05 25.15
CA VAL A 25 -10.24 13.75 26.38
C VAL A 25 -9.66 12.77 27.40
N ALA A 26 -10.22 11.57 27.56
CA ALA A 26 -9.70 10.56 28.47
C ALA A 26 -8.26 10.14 28.13
N ILE A 27 -7.91 10.04 26.84
CA ILE A 27 -6.54 9.77 26.41
C ILE A 27 -5.60 10.90 26.83
N LEU A 28 -6.00 12.16 26.62
CA LEU A 28 -5.23 13.34 27.04
C LEU A 28 -5.03 13.35 28.56
N LEU A 29 -6.07 13.09 29.33
CA LEU A 29 -5.99 13.09 30.80
C LEU A 29 -5.09 11.98 31.36
N ARG A 30 -4.86 10.92 30.57
CA ARG A 30 -4.06 9.71 30.83
C ARG A 30 -4.54 8.82 31.98
N THR A 31 -4.89 9.41 33.11
CA THR A 31 -5.33 8.71 34.32
C THR A 31 -6.46 9.50 34.99
N GLY A 32 -7.26 8.78 35.78
CA GLY A 32 -8.34 9.35 36.58
C GLY A 32 -7.83 10.15 37.78
N THR A 33 -8.69 10.33 38.77
CA THR A 33 -8.31 10.78 40.11
C THR A 33 -8.76 9.74 41.13
N ARG A 34 -8.43 9.93 42.41
CA ARG A 34 -8.80 8.98 43.47
C ARG A 34 -10.32 8.78 43.47
N GLY A 35 -10.76 7.54 43.22
CA GLY A 35 -12.17 7.14 43.20
C GLY A 35 -12.94 7.49 41.91
N VAL A 36 -12.31 8.10 40.90
CA VAL A 36 -12.97 8.46 39.63
C VAL A 36 -12.13 7.99 38.44
N PRO A 37 -12.61 7.02 37.63
CA PRO A 37 -11.95 6.57 36.41
C PRO A 37 -11.75 7.70 35.40
N VAL A 38 -10.75 7.55 34.50
CA VAL A 38 -10.39 8.59 33.53
C VAL A 38 -11.50 8.90 32.53
N THR A 39 -12.30 7.90 32.15
CA THR A 39 -13.44 8.03 31.23
C THR A 39 -14.57 8.85 31.85
N GLU A 40 -14.89 8.60 33.13
CA GLU A 40 -15.87 9.41 33.86
C GLU A 40 -15.37 10.83 34.11
N LEU A 41 -14.09 10.98 34.46
CA LEU A 41 -13.47 12.29 34.63
C LEU A 41 -13.52 13.11 33.33
N ALA A 42 -13.28 12.48 32.18
CA ALA A 42 -13.35 13.13 30.87
C ALA A 42 -14.77 13.63 30.53
N LYS A 43 -15.78 12.79 30.75
CA LYS A 43 -17.20 13.18 30.57
C LYS A 43 -17.60 14.34 31.47
N LYS A 44 -17.20 14.29 32.74
CA LYS A 44 -17.47 15.37 33.70
C LYS A 44 -16.87 16.69 33.25
N VAL A 45 -15.60 16.68 32.85
CA VAL A 45 -14.87 17.87 32.38
C VAL A 45 -15.48 18.46 31.12
N LEU A 46 -15.88 17.62 30.16
CA LEU A 46 -16.61 18.08 28.97
C LEU A 46 -17.95 18.70 29.34
N THR A 47 -18.69 18.10 30.25
CA THR A 47 -20.00 18.60 30.69
C THR A 47 -19.88 19.95 31.38
N GLU A 48 -18.95 20.09 32.34
CA GLU A 48 -18.72 21.35 33.06
C GLU A 48 -18.19 22.47 32.15
N ALA A 49 -17.41 22.13 31.13
CA ALA A 49 -16.91 23.11 30.17
C ALA A 49 -17.97 23.54 29.14
N GLY A 50 -19.06 22.78 28.95
CA GLY A 50 -20.02 23.01 27.86
C GLY A 50 -19.57 22.43 26.51
N GLY A 51 -18.91 21.27 26.55
CA GLY A 51 -18.41 20.55 25.39
C GLY A 51 -16.99 20.96 24.96
N VAL A 52 -16.57 20.46 23.80
CA VAL A 52 -15.22 20.70 23.24
C VAL A 52 -14.94 22.18 23.01
N HIS A 53 -15.92 22.93 22.50
CA HIS A 53 -15.79 24.37 22.29
C HIS A 53 -15.54 25.15 23.59
N GLY A 54 -16.19 24.70 24.68
CA GLY A 54 -15.96 25.28 25.99
C GLY A 54 -14.59 24.96 26.57
N LEU A 55 -14.09 23.74 26.37
CA LEU A 55 -12.71 23.37 26.73
C LEU A 55 -11.66 24.18 25.97
N GLU A 56 -11.92 24.45 24.69
CA GLU A 56 -11.04 25.27 23.85
C GLU A 56 -10.94 26.70 24.39
N ASN A 57 -12.04 27.29 24.85
CA ASN A 57 -12.09 28.69 25.30
C ASN A 57 -11.77 28.89 26.78
N ALA A 58 -11.86 27.84 27.61
CA ALA A 58 -11.55 27.94 29.03
C ALA A 58 -10.06 28.24 29.29
N THR A 59 -9.78 29.03 30.33
CA THR A 59 -8.41 29.25 30.83
C THR A 59 -7.92 28.06 31.65
N VAL A 60 -6.59 27.93 31.82
CA VAL A 60 -6.00 26.91 32.69
C VAL A 60 -6.56 27.00 34.12
N THR A 61 -6.79 28.22 34.62
CA THR A 61 -7.38 28.45 35.95
C THR A 61 -8.81 27.94 36.03
N GLN A 62 -9.65 28.23 35.03
CA GLN A 62 -11.03 27.75 34.98
C GLN A 62 -11.09 26.22 34.90
N LEU A 63 -10.27 25.59 34.05
CA LEU A 63 -10.20 24.13 33.95
C LEU A 63 -9.65 23.48 35.23
N SER A 64 -8.74 24.15 35.93
CA SER A 64 -8.21 23.66 37.20
C SER A 64 -9.23 23.73 38.35
N GLY A 65 -10.36 24.41 38.14
CA GLY A 65 -11.49 24.44 39.07
C GLY A 65 -12.29 23.13 39.11
N THR A 66 -12.20 22.30 38.06
CA THR A 66 -12.87 20.99 38.02
C THR A 66 -12.15 19.99 38.92
N THR A 67 -12.89 19.40 39.87
CA THR A 67 -12.34 18.39 40.78
C THR A 67 -11.75 17.21 40.00
N GLY A 68 -10.44 16.96 40.17
CA GLY A 68 -9.70 15.91 39.46
C GLY A 68 -8.86 16.39 38.27
N ILE A 69 -8.99 17.67 37.89
CA ILE A 69 -8.16 18.36 36.90
C ILE A 69 -7.25 19.35 37.61
N GLY A 70 -6.02 18.91 37.90
CA GLY A 70 -4.97 19.83 38.34
C GLY A 70 -4.35 20.60 37.17
N ARG A 71 -3.48 21.57 37.50
CA ARG A 71 -2.75 22.39 36.51
C ARG A 71 -2.10 21.57 35.39
N ALA A 72 -1.52 20.40 35.71
CA ALA A 72 -0.88 19.56 34.70
C ALA A 72 -1.86 19.06 33.62
N LYS A 73 -3.03 18.57 34.03
CA LYS A 73 -4.07 18.07 33.10
C LYS A 73 -4.71 19.23 32.32
N ALA A 74 -4.95 20.37 32.98
CA ALA A 74 -5.46 21.57 32.33
C ALA A 74 -4.50 22.11 31.26
N THR A 75 -3.21 22.23 31.57
CA THR A 75 -2.19 22.67 30.59
C THR A 75 -2.08 21.71 29.41
N LEU A 76 -2.23 20.41 29.63
CA LEU A 76 -2.18 19.41 28.56
C LEU A 76 -3.37 19.55 27.59
N ILE A 77 -4.58 19.76 28.10
CA ILE A 77 -5.77 20.06 27.27
C ILE A 77 -5.52 21.33 26.44
N LYS A 78 -5.03 22.40 27.07
CA LYS A 78 -4.76 23.66 26.37
C LYS A 78 -3.66 23.52 25.31
N ALA A 79 -2.62 22.74 25.57
CA ALA A 79 -1.59 22.45 24.59
C ALA A 79 -2.15 21.67 23.38
N ALA A 80 -3.08 20.73 23.60
CA ALA A 80 -3.72 19.99 22.52
C ALA A 80 -4.55 20.91 21.60
N PHE A 81 -5.37 21.81 22.16
CA PHE A 81 -6.11 22.80 21.37
C PHE A 81 -5.20 23.81 20.66
N GLU A 82 -4.12 24.24 21.30
CA GLU A 82 -3.10 25.09 20.67
C GLU A 82 -2.49 24.43 19.44
N LEU A 83 -2.14 23.15 19.53
CA LEU A 83 -1.63 22.38 18.39
C LEU A 83 -2.66 22.29 17.27
N ALA A 84 -3.93 22.02 17.59
CA ALA A 84 -5.02 21.98 16.62
C ALA A 84 -5.20 23.32 15.90
N ARG A 85 -5.21 24.43 16.64
CA ARG A 85 -5.34 25.78 16.08
C ARG A 85 -4.14 26.18 15.23
N ARG A 86 -2.91 25.87 15.65
CA ARG A 86 -1.70 26.13 14.84
C ARG A 86 -1.73 25.36 13.52
N ASN A 87 -2.34 24.19 13.50
CA ASN A 87 -2.51 23.40 12.28
C ASN A 87 -3.66 23.93 11.39
N GLY A 88 -4.66 24.61 11.98
CA GLY A 88 -5.73 25.28 11.24
C GLY A 88 -5.33 26.66 10.68
N ALA A 89 -4.49 27.41 11.39
CA ALA A 89 -4.05 28.76 11.01
C ALA A 89 -2.97 28.77 9.90
N THR A 90 -2.31 27.65 9.62
CA THR A 90 -1.32 27.50 8.55
C THR A 90 -1.92 27.29 7.15
N GLY A 91 -3.26 27.37 7.01
CA GLY A 91 -3.98 27.20 5.75
C GLY A 91 -3.86 28.33 4.72
N THR A 92 -3.22 29.47 5.05
CA THR A 92 -3.06 30.62 4.14
C THR A 92 -1.65 31.20 4.19
N SER A 93 -0.62 30.43 3.83
CA SER A 93 0.57 30.99 3.19
C SER A 93 1.42 29.89 2.54
N THR A 94 1.71 30.09 1.26
CA THR A 94 2.72 29.37 0.48
C THR A 94 4.08 29.41 1.16
N SER A 95 4.60 28.27 1.62
CA SER A 95 6.02 27.90 1.52
C SER A 95 6.26 26.46 1.98
N ALA A 96 7.27 25.83 1.37
CA ALA A 96 7.72 24.48 1.62
C ALA A 96 8.12 24.27 3.10
N GLY A 97 7.43 23.36 3.78
CA GLY A 97 7.71 22.96 5.16
C GLY A 97 7.16 21.55 5.41
N LYS A 98 7.93 20.72 6.11
CA LYS A 98 7.78 19.27 6.28
C LYS A 98 6.34 18.82 6.59
N LYS A 99 5.88 17.80 5.84
CA LYS A 99 4.55 17.19 6.01
C LYS A 99 4.45 16.42 7.34
N PRO A 100 3.29 16.42 8.02
CA PRO A 100 3.03 15.55 9.14
C PRO A 100 2.97 14.08 8.67
N LEU A 101 3.44 13.15 9.51
CA LEU A 101 3.28 11.72 9.25
C LEU A 101 1.78 11.38 9.16
N GLY A 102 1.37 10.76 8.05
CA GLY A 102 0.10 10.01 7.95
C GLY A 102 -1.14 10.74 7.42
N SER A 103 -1.09 12.02 7.02
CA SER A 103 -2.25 12.66 6.37
C SER A 103 -2.19 12.53 4.84
N ARG A 104 -3.02 11.62 4.29
CA ARG A 104 -3.13 11.36 2.85
C ARG A 104 -3.60 12.60 2.09
N ARG A 105 -2.91 12.99 1.01
CA ARG A 105 -3.53 13.83 -0.03
C ARG A 105 -4.46 12.95 -0.85
N ARG A 106 -5.72 13.37 -1.03
CA ARG A 106 -6.63 12.83 -2.04
C ARG A 106 -5.89 12.84 -3.39
N GLY A 107 -5.50 11.66 -3.91
CA GLY A 107 -4.73 11.52 -5.16
C GLY A 107 -3.33 10.89 -5.08
N GLU A 108 -2.77 10.61 -3.89
CA GLU A 108 -1.51 9.85 -3.81
C GLU A 108 -1.76 8.36 -4.07
N ARG A 109 -1.17 7.84 -5.15
CA ARG A 109 -1.22 6.42 -5.54
C ARG A 109 -0.19 5.61 -4.76
N LEU A 110 -0.55 4.38 -4.42
CA LEU A 110 0.31 3.46 -3.66
C LEU A 110 1.12 2.57 -4.59
N ILE A 111 2.41 2.46 -4.32
CA ILE A 111 3.30 1.47 -4.94
C ILE A 111 4.46 1.15 -3.99
N PRO A 112 4.56 -0.09 -3.47
CA PRO A 112 5.63 -0.45 -2.55
C PRO A 112 6.98 -0.58 -3.29
N PHE A 113 6.96 -1.13 -4.50
CA PHE A 113 8.14 -1.36 -5.33
C PHE A 113 7.79 -1.43 -6.82
N GLY A 114 8.77 -1.23 -7.68
CA GLY A 114 8.61 -1.44 -9.12
C GLY A 114 8.62 -2.94 -9.45
N TRP A 115 7.78 -3.33 -10.39
CA TRP A 115 7.66 -4.70 -10.86
C TRP A 115 7.51 -4.72 -12.38
N TYR A 116 8.03 -5.76 -13.04
CA TYR A 116 7.85 -5.88 -14.48
C TYR A 116 6.36 -6.00 -14.82
N GLY A 117 5.91 -5.30 -15.86
CA GLY A 117 4.49 -5.21 -16.22
C GLY A 117 3.63 -4.32 -15.32
N GLY A 118 4.20 -3.70 -14.28
CA GLY A 118 3.44 -2.94 -13.28
C GLY A 118 2.56 -1.83 -13.88
N LYS A 119 1.26 -1.89 -13.60
CA LYS A 119 0.22 -1.03 -14.20
C LYS A 119 0.06 0.35 -13.58
N TYR A 120 0.99 0.76 -12.73
CA TYR A 120 0.91 2.00 -11.98
C TYR A 120 0.73 3.25 -12.86
N SER A 121 1.38 3.29 -14.03
CA SER A 121 1.26 4.38 -15.00
C SER A 121 -0.02 4.34 -15.83
N HIS A 122 -0.78 3.23 -15.80
CA HIS A 122 -2.02 3.02 -16.54
C HIS A 122 -3.28 3.13 -15.68
N LEU A 123 -3.15 3.35 -14.37
CA LEU A 123 -4.27 3.33 -13.43
C LEU A 123 -5.42 4.28 -13.79
N ASP A 124 -5.17 5.48 -14.31
CA ASP A 124 -6.25 6.41 -14.68
C ASP A 124 -7.12 5.89 -15.83
N TRP A 125 -6.51 5.15 -16.76
CA TRP A 125 -7.21 4.54 -17.89
C TRP A 125 -7.83 3.19 -17.48
N LEU A 126 -7.10 2.40 -16.71
CA LEU A 126 -7.47 1.04 -16.36
C LEU A 126 -8.58 0.97 -15.31
N LEU A 127 -8.47 1.72 -14.22
CA LEU A 127 -9.40 1.61 -13.08
C LEU A 127 -10.86 1.90 -13.45
N PRO A 128 -11.18 2.90 -14.30
CA PRO A 128 -12.55 3.14 -14.74
C PRO A 128 -13.17 2.00 -15.55
N LEU A 129 -12.35 1.14 -16.16
CA LEU A 129 -12.81 -0.02 -16.95
C LEU A 129 -13.15 -1.23 -16.07
N LEU A 130 -12.71 -1.24 -14.80
CA LEU A 130 -12.94 -2.35 -13.88
C LEU A 130 -14.25 -2.14 -13.09
N PRO A 131 -15.24 -3.04 -13.20
CA PRO A 131 -16.53 -2.85 -12.54
C PRO A 131 -16.47 -3.10 -11.03
N GLU A 132 -17.49 -2.62 -10.31
CA GLU A 132 -17.72 -3.05 -8.94
C GLU A 132 -18.05 -4.55 -8.88
N CYS A 133 -17.67 -5.18 -7.77
CA CYS A 133 -17.79 -6.61 -7.52
C CYS A 133 -17.80 -6.89 -6.01
N THR A 134 -18.30 -8.07 -5.64
CA THR A 134 -18.22 -8.56 -4.26
C THR A 134 -16.82 -9.07 -3.95
N HIS A 135 -16.23 -9.83 -4.88
CA HIS A 135 -14.89 -10.40 -4.74
C HIS A 135 -13.99 -9.92 -5.86
N TYR A 136 -12.92 -9.22 -5.52
CA TYR A 136 -11.85 -8.89 -6.46
C TYR A 136 -10.65 -9.80 -6.30
N CYS A 137 -10.17 -10.39 -7.39
CA CYS A 137 -9.04 -11.32 -7.35
C CYS A 137 -7.98 -10.91 -8.39
N GLU A 138 -6.71 -10.85 -7.97
CA GLU A 138 -5.55 -10.69 -8.85
C GLU A 138 -4.71 -11.98 -8.86
N PRO A 139 -4.91 -12.89 -9.84
CA PRO A 139 -4.13 -14.13 -9.95
C PRO A 139 -2.64 -13.89 -10.25
N PHE A 140 -2.31 -12.74 -10.85
CA PHE A 140 -0.96 -12.31 -11.24
C PHE A 140 -0.65 -10.94 -10.62
N GLY A 141 -0.49 -10.91 -9.30
CA GLY A 141 -0.55 -9.67 -8.51
C GLY A 141 0.65 -8.75 -8.67
N GLY A 142 1.87 -9.27 -8.86
CA GLY A 142 3.08 -8.47 -9.00
C GLY A 142 3.23 -7.44 -7.86
N SER A 143 3.37 -6.15 -8.19
CA SER A 143 3.42 -5.06 -7.19
C SER A 143 2.07 -4.66 -6.58
N ALA A 144 0.98 -5.37 -6.90
CA ALA A 144 -0.40 -5.09 -6.48
C ALA A 144 -0.87 -3.67 -6.86
N ALA A 145 -0.32 -3.10 -7.93
CA ALA A 145 -0.58 -1.70 -8.29
C ALA A 145 -2.07 -1.40 -8.51
N VAL A 146 -2.82 -2.35 -9.09
CA VAL A 146 -4.26 -2.17 -9.34
C VAL A 146 -5.05 -2.37 -8.04
N LEU A 147 -4.84 -3.48 -7.33
CA LEU A 147 -5.46 -3.77 -6.02
C LEU A 147 -5.29 -2.64 -5.00
N LEU A 148 -4.08 -2.10 -4.87
CA LEU A 148 -3.78 -1.06 -3.89
C LEU A 148 -4.46 0.28 -4.21
N ASN A 149 -4.79 0.53 -5.48
CA ASN A 149 -5.30 1.83 -5.96
C ASN A 149 -6.77 1.81 -6.40
N ARG A 150 -7.39 0.64 -6.58
CA ARG A 150 -8.83 0.53 -6.81
C ARG A 150 -9.63 0.83 -5.55
N LYS A 151 -10.92 1.15 -5.73
CA LYS A 151 -11.88 1.16 -4.62
C LYS A 151 -11.95 -0.25 -4.02
N PRO A 152 -11.79 -0.43 -2.70
CA PRO A 152 -11.81 -1.76 -2.09
C PRO A 152 -13.14 -2.49 -2.33
N ALA A 153 -13.06 -3.77 -2.71
CA ALA A 153 -14.22 -4.67 -2.72
C ALA A 153 -14.46 -5.27 -1.32
N PRO A 154 -15.67 -5.79 -1.02
CA PRO A 154 -15.94 -6.51 0.22
C PRO A 154 -14.93 -7.64 0.49
N VAL A 155 -14.62 -8.43 -0.53
CA VAL A 155 -13.60 -9.49 -0.48
C VAL A 155 -12.51 -9.20 -1.51
N GLU A 156 -11.24 -9.34 -1.12
CA GLU A 156 -10.10 -9.12 -2.01
C GLU A 156 -9.05 -10.22 -1.83
N THR A 157 -8.56 -10.76 -2.94
CA THR A 157 -7.50 -11.78 -2.96
C THR A 157 -6.37 -11.32 -3.88
N TYR A 158 -5.16 -11.29 -3.32
CA TYR A 158 -3.91 -11.15 -4.03
C TYR A 158 -3.26 -12.52 -4.19
N ASN A 159 -2.74 -12.83 -5.37
CA ASN A 159 -1.90 -14.00 -5.59
C ASN A 159 -0.69 -13.62 -6.44
N ASP A 160 0.46 -14.24 -6.18
CA ASP A 160 1.57 -14.28 -7.14
C ASP A 160 2.29 -15.62 -7.02
N LEU A 161 2.86 -16.10 -8.12
CA LEU A 161 3.66 -17.33 -8.12
C LEU A 161 5.02 -17.11 -7.43
N ASP A 162 5.57 -15.89 -7.49
CA ASP A 162 6.82 -15.54 -6.84
C ASP A 162 6.62 -15.44 -5.32
N GLY A 163 7.03 -16.49 -4.61
CA GLY A 163 6.95 -16.59 -3.17
C GLY A 163 7.73 -15.52 -2.41
N GLU A 164 8.69 -14.82 -3.02
CA GLU A 164 9.36 -13.68 -2.37
C GLU A 164 8.45 -12.45 -2.30
N VAL A 165 7.62 -12.23 -3.32
CA VAL A 165 6.66 -11.12 -3.38
C VAL A 165 5.50 -11.38 -2.43
N ALA A 166 4.94 -12.59 -2.49
CA ALA A 166 3.89 -13.01 -1.56
C ALA A 166 4.39 -12.95 -0.11
N ASN A 167 5.63 -13.41 0.15
CA ASN A 167 6.25 -13.29 1.46
C ASN A 167 6.39 -11.81 1.90
N PHE A 168 6.85 -10.92 1.02
CA PHE A 168 6.97 -9.50 1.35
C PHE A 168 5.63 -8.90 1.78
N PHE A 169 4.56 -9.11 1.01
CA PHE A 169 3.24 -8.56 1.33
C PHE A 169 2.66 -9.16 2.61
N ARG A 170 2.82 -10.47 2.82
CA ARG A 170 2.38 -11.14 4.04
C ARG A 170 3.10 -10.59 5.28
N VAL A 171 4.43 -10.49 5.24
CA VAL A 171 5.20 -9.95 6.37
C VAL A 171 4.87 -8.47 6.60
N LEU A 172 4.72 -7.67 5.54
CA LEU A 172 4.33 -6.27 5.66
C LEU A 172 2.95 -6.11 6.31
N ARG A 173 2.00 -6.99 6.00
CA ARG A 173 0.67 -7.01 6.62
C ARG A 173 0.70 -7.48 8.07
N ASP A 174 1.38 -8.59 8.34
CA ASP A 174 1.32 -9.28 9.63
C ASP A 174 2.27 -8.68 10.68
N LYS A 175 3.40 -8.11 10.23
CA LYS A 175 4.47 -7.54 11.08
C LYS A 175 4.98 -6.19 10.56
N PRO A 176 4.10 -5.19 10.32
CA PRO A 176 4.47 -3.93 9.69
C PRO A 176 5.58 -3.20 10.46
N ALA A 177 5.45 -3.09 11.79
CA ALA A 177 6.42 -2.39 12.62
C ALA A 177 7.83 -3.03 12.56
N GLU A 178 7.91 -4.35 12.64
CA GLU A 178 9.19 -5.07 12.58
C GLU A 178 9.86 -4.92 11.21
N LEU A 179 9.10 -5.11 10.12
CA LEU A 179 9.63 -5.03 8.76
C LEU A 179 10.03 -3.60 8.41
N MET A 180 9.18 -2.61 8.71
CA MET A 180 9.49 -1.19 8.46
C MET A 180 10.71 -0.74 9.26
N ARG A 181 10.84 -1.16 10.52
CA ARG A 181 12.05 -0.87 11.31
C ARG A 181 13.29 -1.51 10.69
N ALA A 182 13.21 -2.77 10.28
CA ALA A 182 14.33 -3.46 9.64
C ALA A 182 14.75 -2.79 8.34
N ILE A 183 13.79 -2.41 7.48
CA ILE A 183 14.04 -1.67 6.24
C ILE A 183 14.59 -0.27 6.53
N GLY A 184 13.98 0.47 7.46
CA GLY A 184 14.38 1.84 7.80
C GLY A 184 15.78 1.95 8.39
N LEU A 185 16.24 0.90 9.09
CA LEU A 185 17.62 0.80 9.59
C LEU A 185 18.60 0.23 8.55
N THR A 186 18.13 -0.23 7.39
CA THR A 186 18.99 -0.74 6.32
C THR A 186 19.62 0.43 5.55
N PRO A 187 20.95 0.55 5.51
CA PRO A 187 21.59 1.63 4.76
C PRO A 187 21.44 1.42 3.25
N PHE A 188 21.45 2.53 2.51
CA PHE A 188 21.60 2.50 1.06
C PHE A 188 23.07 2.18 0.71
N ALA A 189 23.43 0.91 0.72
CA ALA A 189 24.82 0.46 0.70
C ALA A 189 25.03 -0.67 -0.32
N ARG A 190 26.18 -0.61 -1.00
CA ARG A 190 26.57 -1.61 -1.99
C ARG A 190 26.66 -3.01 -1.39
N GLU A 191 27.15 -3.12 -0.16
CA GLU A 191 27.31 -4.41 0.52
C GLU A 191 25.98 -5.03 0.93
N GLU A 192 25.04 -4.23 1.45
CA GLU A 192 23.67 -4.67 1.71
C GLU A 192 23.00 -5.18 0.42
N PHE A 193 23.18 -4.47 -0.69
CA PHE A 193 22.64 -4.90 -1.97
C PHE A 193 23.27 -6.19 -2.49
N ARG A 194 24.58 -6.40 -2.29
CA ARG A 194 25.24 -7.67 -2.63
C ARG A 194 24.65 -8.83 -1.83
N GLN A 195 24.49 -8.66 -0.52
CA GLN A 195 23.86 -9.67 0.34
C GLN A 195 22.42 -9.96 -0.09
N ALA A 196 21.69 -8.93 -0.50
CA ALA A 196 20.31 -9.10 -0.96
C ALA A 196 20.20 -9.85 -2.30
N VAL A 197 21.21 -9.74 -3.17
CA VAL A 197 21.29 -10.50 -4.42
C VAL A 197 21.76 -11.94 -4.19
N ASP A 198 22.54 -12.20 -3.14
CA ASP A 198 23.04 -13.53 -2.81
C ASP A 198 21.90 -14.50 -2.42
N THR A 199 21.83 -15.61 -3.14
CA THR A 199 20.84 -16.68 -2.94
C THR A 199 21.01 -17.43 -1.62
N HIS A 200 22.20 -17.47 -1.03
CA HIS A 200 22.43 -18.13 0.26
C HIS A 200 21.75 -17.40 1.42
N ALA A 201 21.57 -16.07 1.30
CA ALA A 201 20.85 -15.25 2.27
C ALA A 201 19.34 -15.58 2.36
N ARG A 202 18.82 -16.44 1.47
CA ARG A 202 17.40 -16.87 1.47
C ARG A 202 17.08 -17.96 2.51
N ARG A 203 18.08 -18.57 3.16
CA ARG A 203 17.90 -19.51 4.28
C ARG A 203 17.72 -18.80 5.63
N THR A 204 16.94 -17.73 5.62
CA THR A 204 16.75 -16.83 6.77
C THR A 204 15.26 -16.68 7.07
N SER A 205 14.91 -15.99 8.16
CA SER A 205 13.52 -15.78 8.53
C SER A 205 12.73 -15.05 7.45
N ASP A 206 11.41 -15.24 7.41
CA ASP A 206 10.53 -14.56 6.45
C ASP A 206 10.66 -13.03 6.49
N LEU A 207 10.88 -12.46 7.68
CA LEU A 207 11.14 -11.04 7.86
C LEU A 207 12.43 -10.60 7.17
N GLN A 208 13.49 -11.40 7.29
CA GLN A 208 14.75 -11.14 6.63
C GLN A 208 14.63 -11.26 5.11
N ARG A 209 13.93 -12.30 4.62
CA ARG A 209 13.63 -12.48 3.19
C ARG A 209 12.86 -11.29 2.62
N ALA A 210 11.83 -10.80 3.32
CA ALA A 210 11.06 -9.62 2.94
C ALA A 210 11.93 -8.35 2.89
N ARG A 211 12.79 -8.14 3.90
CA ARG A 211 13.75 -7.02 3.92
C ARG A 211 14.69 -7.07 2.71
N LEU A 212 15.33 -8.22 2.46
CA LEU A 212 16.26 -8.40 1.35
C LEU A 212 15.58 -8.28 -0.02
N PHE A 213 14.34 -8.77 -0.16
CA PHE A 213 13.51 -8.52 -1.32
C PHE A 213 13.33 -7.01 -1.57
N PHE A 214 12.96 -6.25 -0.54
CA PHE A 214 12.76 -4.81 -0.67
C PHE A 214 14.05 -4.06 -1.03
N VAL A 215 15.19 -4.47 -0.45
CA VAL A 215 16.53 -3.95 -0.80
C VAL A 215 16.83 -4.20 -2.28
N ARG A 216 16.63 -5.43 -2.79
CA ARG A 216 16.79 -5.74 -4.22
C ARG A 216 15.90 -4.83 -5.07
N ALA A 217 14.63 -4.69 -4.70
CA ALA A 217 13.65 -3.94 -5.49
C ALA A 217 13.93 -2.43 -5.55
N ARG A 218 14.45 -1.85 -4.46
CA ARG A 218 14.58 -0.39 -4.31
C ARG A 218 16.00 0.14 -4.41
N GLN A 219 17.04 -0.68 -4.21
CA GLN A 219 18.43 -0.28 -4.38
C GLN A 219 19.03 -0.66 -5.75
N VAL A 220 18.30 -1.41 -6.58
CA VAL A 220 18.70 -1.67 -7.98
C VAL A 220 18.49 -0.44 -8.86
N ARG A 221 19.39 -0.22 -9.82
CA ARG A 221 19.41 0.95 -10.73
C ARG A 221 18.13 1.11 -11.53
N THR A 222 17.50 0.01 -11.93
CA THR A 222 16.27 -0.04 -12.74
C THR A 222 14.99 0.16 -11.91
N GLY A 223 15.06 -0.01 -10.58
CA GLY A 223 13.88 -0.09 -9.71
C GLY A 223 13.05 -1.37 -9.86
N LEU A 224 13.59 -2.42 -10.50
CA LEU A 224 12.92 -3.71 -10.72
C LEU A 224 13.70 -4.84 -10.06
N ALA A 225 13.10 -5.49 -9.04
CA ALA A 225 13.75 -6.54 -8.25
C ALA A 225 14.30 -7.69 -9.12
N GLN A 226 13.56 -8.07 -10.15
CA GLN A 226 13.90 -9.16 -11.09
C GLN A 226 15.19 -8.90 -11.87
N THR A 227 15.61 -7.63 -12.00
CA THR A 227 16.84 -7.26 -12.70
C THR A 227 18.03 -7.05 -11.76
N ALA A 228 17.87 -7.32 -10.46
CA ALA A 228 18.92 -7.12 -9.48
C ALA A 228 20.08 -8.09 -9.70
N SER A 229 21.27 -7.54 -9.94
CA SER A 229 22.53 -8.27 -10.00
C SER A 229 23.63 -7.40 -9.39
N ILE A 230 24.74 -7.98 -8.93
CA ILE A 230 25.79 -7.28 -8.17
C ILE A 230 26.24 -5.97 -8.84
N GLY A 231 26.34 -5.94 -10.18
CA GLY A 231 26.74 -4.75 -10.95
C GLY A 231 25.65 -3.71 -11.20
N ARG A 232 24.41 -3.94 -10.75
CA ARG A 232 23.25 -3.07 -10.97
C ARG A 232 22.79 -2.32 -9.72
N TRP A 233 23.62 -2.23 -8.69
CA TRP A 233 23.37 -1.32 -7.57
C TRP A 233 23.25 0.12 -8.07
N ALA A 234 22.22 0.86 -7.62
CA ALA A 234 22.03 2.24 -8.03
C ALA A 234 23.01 3.17 -7.30
N ASN A 235 23.49 4.19 -8.01
CA ASN A 235 24.27 5.28 -7.44
C ASN A 235 24.02 6.55 -8.26
N CYS A 236 24.41 7.70 -7.73
CA CYS A 236 24.42 8.95 -8.48
C CYS A 236 25.61 9.82 -8.05
N LEU A 237 26.15 10.60 -8.99
CA LEU A 237 27.25 11.54 -8.72
C LEU A 237 26.73 12.93 -8.36
N LEU A 238 25.89 13.51 -9.22
CA LEU A 238 25.46 14.92 -9.13
C LEU A 238 23.95 15.11 -8.98
N THR A 239 23.17 14.04 -8.99
CA THR A 239 21.72 14.14 -8.83
C THR A 239 21.39 14.35 -7.36
N SER A 240 21.00 15.59 -7.00
CA SER A 240 20.47 15.92 -5.68
C SER A 240 18.94 16.06 -5.72
N ARG A 241 18.27 15.51 -4.70
CA ARG A 241 16.83 15.68 -4.47
C ARG A 241 16.62 15.88 -2.98
N ALA A 242 15.79 16.86 -2.61
CA ALA A 242 15.55 17.22 -1.21
C ALA A 242 16.85 17.43 -0.38
N GLY A 243 17.89 18.01 -1.01
CA GLY A 243 19.17 18.28 -0.35
C GLY A 243 20.07 17.06 -0.10
N MET A 244 19.75 15.90 -0.69
CA MET A 244 20.53 14.67 -0.55
C MET A 244 20.68 13.92 -1.87
N SER A 245 21.48 12.85 -1.87
CA SER A 245 21.60 11.94 -3.01
C SER A 245 20.23 11.49 -3.54
N GLY A 246 20.03 11.61 -4.85
CA GLY A 246 18.77 11.27 -5.50
C GLY A 246 18.37 9.80 -5.37
N VAL A 247 19.33 8.89 -5.17
CA VAL A 247 19.02 7.48 -4.89
C VAL A 247 18.56 7.28 -3.44
N ILE A 248 19.12 8.02 -2.49
CA ILE A 248 18.73 8.00 -1.07
C ILE A 248 17.33 8.61 -0.90
N SER A 249 17.06 9.76 -1.53
CA SER A 249 15.73 10.38 -1.49
C SER A 249 14.63 9.44 -1.99
N ARG A 250 14.88 8.69 -3.08
CA ARG A 250 13.92 7.68 -3.58
C ARG A 250 13.76 6.47 -2.66
N TRP A 251 14.83 6.04 -2.00
CA TRP A 251 14.79 4.96 -1.01
C TRP A 251 13.94 5.37 0.18
N LEU A 252 14.24 6.50 0.81
CA LEU A 252 13.49 7.00 1.98
C LEU A 252 12.02 7.21 1.66
N GLY A 253 11.70 7.83 0.51
CA GLY A 253 10.31 8.00 0.09
C GLY A 253 9.55 6.68 -0.11
N SER A 254 10.22 5.59 -0.48
CA SER A 254 9.56 4.27 -0.49
C SER A 254 9.40 3.62 0.86
N VAL A 255 10.28 3.91 1.83
CA VAL A 255 10.11 3.40 3.20
C VAL A 255 8.91 4.08 3.86
N GLU A 256 8.75 5.38 3.66
CA GLU A 256 7.64 6.16 4.21
C GLU A 256 6.27 5.62 3.79
N GLY A 257 6.09 5.25 2.51
CA GLY A 257 4.82 4.75 1.99
C GLY A 257 4.44 3.32 2.38
N LEU A 258 5.27 2.60 3.15
CA LEU A 258 4.99 1.20 3.52
C LEU A 258 3.85 1.08 4.53
N ALA A 259 3.66 2.08 5.39
CA ALA A 259 2.61 2.07 6.41
C ALA A 259 1.22 2.03 5.77
N GLU A 260 0.99 2.85 4.74
CA GLU A 260 -0.27 2.92 4.02
C GLU A 260 -0.53 1.65 3.21
N VAL A 261 0.53 1.04 2.65
CA VAL A 261 0.41 -0.25 1.96
C VAL A 261 0.04 -1.36 2.96
N ALA A 262 0.69 -1.41 4.12
CA ALA A 262 0.34 -2.37 5.17
C ALA A 262 -1.12 -2.24 5.61
N GLN A 263 -1.58 -1.01 5.86
CA GLN A 263 -2.97 -0.73 6.23
C GLN A 263 -3.95 -1.16 5.13
N ARG A 264 -3.60 -0.92 3.86
CA ARG A 264 -4.43 -1.31 2.72
C ARG A 264 -4.60 -2.83 2.59
N LEU A 265 -3.60 -3.60 3.03
CA LEU A 265 -3.54 -5.06 2.91
C LEU A 265 -4.25 -5.81 4.03
N ILE A 266 -4.64 -5.15 5.12
CA ILE A 266 -5.26 -5.83 6.29
C ILE A 266 -6.54 -6.60 5.93
N ARG A 267 -7.25 -6.13 4.89
CA ARG A 267 -8.50 -6.71 4.37
C ARG A 267 -8.29 -7.66 3.18
N VAL A 268 -7.04 -7.98 2.85
CA VAL A 268 -6.67 -8.69 1.62
C VAL A 268 -6.15 -10.08 1.96
N GLN A 269 -6.76 -11.09 1.35
CA GLN A 269 -6.27 -12.47 1.36
C GLN A 269 -5.01 -12.54 0.49
N ILE A 270 -3.96 -13.21 0.97
CA ILE A 270 -2.68 -13.32 0.27
C ILE A 270 -2.44 -14.81 0.00
N GLU A 271 -2.44 -15.17 -1.28
CA GLU A 271 -2.13 -16.48 -1.82
C GLU A 271 -0.72 -16.50 -2.44
N ASN A 272 -0.16 -17.71 -2.54
CA ASN A 272 1.08 -17.98 -3.28
C ASN A 272 0.93 -19.33 -4.00
N ASP A 273 0.15 -19.33 -5.08
CA ASP A 273 -0.20 -20.54 -5.82
C ASP A 273 -0.28 -20.25 -7.34
N GLY A 274 -0.42 -21.30 -8.15
CA GLY A 274 -0.61 -21.20 -9.58
C GLY A 274 -1.90 -20.43 -9.93
N ALA A 275 -1.79 -19.46 -10.85
CA ALA A 275 -2.91 -18.59 -11.21
C ALA A 275 -4.17 -19.37 -11.67
N LEU A 276 -4.01 -20.47 -12.42
CA LEU A 276 -5.14 -21.30 -12.86
C LEU A 276 -5.90 -21.91 -11.67
N ALA A 277 -5.19 -22.37 -10.64
CA ALA A 277 -5.79 -22.94 -9.43
C ALA A 277 -6.54 -21.86 -8.63
N VAL A 278 -5.95 -20.68 -8.50
CA VAL A 278 -6.56 -19.52 -7.85
C VAL A 278 -7.84 -19.07 -8.56
N ILE A 279 -7.80 -18.95 -9.90
CA ILE A 279 -8.98 -18.60 -10.69
C ILE A 279 -10.08 -19.64 -10.45
N GLY A 280 -9.78 -20.93 -10.57
CA GLY A 280 -10.77 -22.00 -10.35
C GLY A 280 -11.34 -22.01 -8.93
N ARG A 281 -10.53 -21.66 -7.91
CA ARG A 281 -10.94 -21.63 -6.51
C ARG A 281 -11.91 -20.50 -6.18
N TYR A 282 -11.71 -19.33 -6.78
CA TYR A 282 -12.47 -18.12 -6.47
C TYR A 282 -13.50 -17.75 -7.55
N ASP A 283 -13.73 -18.62 -8.54
CA ASP A 283 -14.68 -18.34 -9.61
C ASP A 283 -16.14 -18.36 -9.11
N SER A 284 -16.80 -17.22 -9.28
CA SER A 284 -18.21 -17.03 -8.96
C SER A 284 -18.78 -15.93 -9.86
N LYS A 285 -20.11 -15.86 -9.97
CA LYS A 285 -20.79 -14.78 -10.71
C LYS A 285 -20.53 -13.38 -10.13
N GLU A 286 -20.05 -13.29 -8.88
CA GLU A 286 -19.76 -12.04 -8.18
C GLU A 286 -18.27 -11.70 -8.13
N THR A 287 -17.42 -12.55 -8.72
CA THR A 287 -15.97 -12.35 -8.76
C THR A 287 -15.58 -11.53 -9.99
N LEU A 288 -14.70 -10.54 -9.78
CA LEU A 288 -13.94 -9.89 -10.84
C LEU A 288 -12.48 -10.34 -10.75
N PHE A 289 -12.02 -11.01 -11.80
CA PHE A 289 -10.61 -11.32 -11.98
C PHE A 289 -9.92 -10.23 -12.79
N TYR A 290 -8.85 -9.68 -12.25
CA TYR A 290 -7.91 -8.85 -13.00
C TYR A 290 -6.64 -9.67 -13.27
N CYS A 291 -6.42 -10.04 -14.52
CA CYS A 291 -5.32 -10.89 -14.95
C CYS A 291 -4.27 -10.06 -15.69
N ASP A 292 -3.02 -10.13 -15.24
CA ASP A 292 -1.87 -9.47 -15.88
C ASP A 292 -0.70 -10.47 -16.01
N PRO A 293 -0.88 -11.53 -16.82
CA PRO A 293 0.11 -12.59 -16.93
C PRO A 293 1.41 -12.08 -17.58
N PRO A 294 2.55 -12.79 -17.39
CA PRO A 294 3.72 -12.59 -18.22
C PRO A 294 3.35 -12.63 -19.71
N TYR A 295 3.60 -11.56 -20.47
CA TYR A 295 3.12 -11.45 -21.87
C TYR A 295 3.79 -12.45 -22.83
N PRO A 296 3.17 -12.82 -23.96
CA PRO A 296 3.80 -13.71 -24.96
C PRO A 296 5.13 -13.16 -25.49
N HIS A 297 6.07 -14.05 -25.84
CA HIS A 297 7.43 -13.66 -26.27
C HIS A 297 7.45 -12.71 -27.47
N GLU A 298 6.56 -12.91 -28.44
CA GLU A 298 6.43 -12.06 -29.63
C GLU A 298 6.09 -10.60 -29.30
N SER A 299 5.48 -10.36 -28.15
CA SER A 299 5.07 -9.03 -27.71
C SER A 299 6.16 -8.29 -26.91
N ARG A 300 7.36 -8.87 -26.71
CA ARG A 300 8.41 -8.33 -25.82
C ARG A 300 9.64 -7.84 -26.58
N GLY A 301 10.34 -6.86 -26.01
CA GLY A 301 11.68 -6.43 -26.46
C GLY A 301 12.84 -7.15 -25.74
N ASP A 302 12.58 -7.73 -24.57
CA ASP A 302 13.57 -8.43 -23.74
C ASP A 302 13.10 -9.88 -23.47
N ALA A 303 13.92 -10.86 -23.85
CA ALA A 303 13.59 -12.30 -23.79
C ALA A 303 13.72 -12.96 -22.40
N LYS A 304 14.06 -12.22 -21.32
CA LYS A 304 14.31 -12.76 -19.96
C LYS A 304 13.77 -11.87 -18.83
N ALA A 305 12.60 -11.29 -19.03
CA ALA A 305 12.07 -10.26 -18.13
C ALA A 305 11.41 -10.77 -16.84
N TYR A 306 10.87 -11.99 -16.86
CA TYR A 306 10.16 -12.59 -15.72
C TYR A 306 10.95 -13.75 -15.14
N GLY A 307 10.88 -13.95 -13.83
CA GLY A 307 11.47 -15.12 -13.16
C GLY A 307 10.71 -16.42 -13.46
N TYR A 308 9.43 -16.31 -13.83
CA TYR A 308 8.55 -17.38 -14.29
C TYR A 308 7.90 -16.91 -15.59
N GLU A 309 8.23 -17.56 -16.70
CA GLU A 309 7.68 -17.23 -18.02
C GLU A 309 6.44 -18.08 -18.33
N MET A 310 5.60 -17.60 -19.24
CA MET A 310 4.48 -18.37 -19.78
C MET A 310 4.75 -18.69 -21.24
N THR A 311 4.65 -19.97 -21.57
CA THR A 311 4.64 -20.49 -22.94
C THR A 311 3.33 -20.17 -23.64
N ASP A 312 3.32 -20.22 -24.98
CA ASP A 312 2.09 -20.05 -25.77
C ASP A 312 1.01 -21.09 -25.39
N ASP A 313 1.42 -22.31 -25.04
CA ASP A 313 0.51 -23.35 -24.54
C ASP A 313 -0.09 -23.01 -23.17
N GLU A 314 0.68 -22.39 -22.28
CA GLU A 314 0.15 -21.88 -21.00
C GLU A 314 -0.80 -20.71 -21.20
N HIS A 315 -0.54 -19.83 -22.18
CA HIS A 315 -1.49 -18.80 -22.59
C HIS A 315 -2.79 -19.39 -23.14
N ARG A 316 -2.71 -20.46 -23.96
CA ARG A 316 -3.88 -21.20 -24.44
C ARG A 316 -4.67 -21.83 -23.30
N LYS A 317 -4.01 -22.48 -22.34
CA LYS A 317 -4.65 -23.03 -21.13
C LYS A 317 -5.34 -21.97 -20.28
N LEU A 318 -4.68 -20.82 -20.10
CA LEU A 318 -5.27 -19.68 -19.40
C LEU A 318 -6.51 -19.18 -20.14
N SER A 319 -6.44 -18.99 -21.46
CA SER A 319 -7.58 -18.56 -22.26
C SER A 319 -8.78 -19.51 -22.09
N VAL A 320 -8.58 -20.83 -22.22
CA VAL A 320 -9.66 -21.81 -22.01
C VAL A 320 -10.32 -21.65 -20.65
N LEU A 321 -9.53 -21.50 -19.58
CA LEU A 321 -10.07 -21.31 -18.24
C LEU A 321 -10.85 -19.99 -18.13
N LEU A 322 -10.29 -18.88 -18.62
CA LEU A 322 -10.90 -17.56 -18.54
C LEU A 322 -12.21 -17.48 -19.33
N HIS A 323 -12.32 -18.16 -20.48
CA HIS A 323 -13.58 -18.25 -21.23
C HIS A 323 -14.65 -19.07 -20.51
N SER A 324 -14.24 -20.03 -19.68
CA SER A 324 -15.16 -20.84 -18.88
C SER A 324 -15.56 -20.22 -17.54
N ALA A 325 -14.95 -19.08 -17.17
CA ALA A 325 -15.18 -18.44 -15.88
C ALA A 325 -16.62 -17.90 -15.78
N LYS A 326 -17.25 -18.10 -14.63
CA LYS A 326 -18.58 -17.54 -14.31
C LYS A 326 -18.48 -16.05 -13.98
N GLY A 327 -17.33 -15.63 -13.44
CA GLY A 327 -17.06 -14.26 -13.06
C GLY A 327 -16.73 -13.35 -14.23
N LYS A 328 -16.62 -12.06 -13.91
CA LYS A 328 -16.10 -11.06 -14.84
C LYS A 328 -14.59 -11.18 -14.91
N VAL A 329 -14.02 -11.02 -16.09
CA VAL A 329 -12.58 -11.09 -16.31
C VAL A 329 -12.11 -9.88 -17.09
N ALA A 330 -11.03 -9.28 -16.62
CA ALA A 330 -10.28 -8.24 -17.30
C ALA A 330 -8.83 -8.69 -17.45
N LEU A 331 -8.37 -8.86 -18.69
CA LEU A 331 -7.04 -9.35 -19.03
C LEU A 331 -6.22 -8.23 -19.66
N SER A 332 -5.07 -7.90 -19.07
CA SER A 332 -4.13 -6.92 -19.62
C SER A 332 -3.04 -7.60 -20.47
N GLY A 333 -2.62 -6.90 -21.52
CA GLY A 333 -1.59 -7.36 -22.45
C GLY A 333 -1.13 -6.30 -23.43
N TYR A 334 -0.25 -6.70 -24.35
CA TYR A 334 0.02 -5.97 -25.58
C TYR A 334 -0.66 -6.67 -26.75
N ALA A 335 -1.09 -5.90 -27.74
CA ALA A 335 -1.58 -6.47 -29.00
C ALA A 335 -0.50 -7.36 -29.62
N CYS A 336 -0.84 -8.63 -29.85
CA CYS A 336 -0.05 -9.58 -30.63
C CYS A 336 -0.98 -10.62 -31.23
N ARG A 337 -0.48 -11.35 -32.24
CA ARG A 337 -1.27 -12.35 -32.98
C ARG A 337 -1.93 -13.38 -32.07
N LEU A 338 -1.18 -13.89 -31.08
CA LEU A 338 -1.70 -14.89 -30.15
C LEU A 338 -2.84 -14.33 -29.28
N GLN A 339 -2.70 -13.14 -28.70
CA GLN A 339 -3.74 -12.55 -27.85
C GLN A 339 -4.99 -12.21 -28.67
N ASP A 340 -4.81 -11.69 -29.89
CA ASP A 340 -5.92 -11.37 -30.79
C ASP A 340 -6.66 -12.63 -31.25
N GLU A 341 -5.97 -13.77 -31.43
CA GLU A 341 -6.59 -15.08 -31.68
C GLU A 341 -7.37 -15.57 -30.46
N LEU A 342 -6.74 -15.53 -29.28
CA LEU A 342 -7.26 -16.12 -28.05
C LEU A 342 -8.46 -15.39 -27.45
N TYR A 343 -8.61 -14.10 -27.70
CA TYR A 343 -9.65 -13.25 -27.10
C TYR A 343 -10.38 -12.41 -28.16
N HIS A 344 -10.52 -12.96 -29.37
CA HIS A 344 -11.16 -12.30 -30.52
C HIS A 344 -12.63 -11.94 -30.28
N ASP A 345 -13.30 -12.67 -29.38
CA ASP A 345 -14.70 -12.53 -29.00
C ASP A 345 -14.92 -11.62 -27.78
N TRP A 346 -13.84 -11.11 -27.17
CA TRP A 346 -13.89 -10.22 -26.02
C TRP A 346 -13.88 -8.74 -26.43
N LYS A 347 -14.42 -7.87 -25.56
CA LYS A 347 -14.32 -6.43 -25.78
C LYS A 347 -12.89 -5.97 -25.54
N ARG A 348 -12.29 -5.39 -26.58
CA ARG A 348 -10.93 -4.84 -26.59
C ARG A 348 -10.94 -3.33 -26.29
N HIS A 349 -10.16 -2.92 -25.29
CA HIS A 349 -9.95 -1.52 -24.92
C HIS A 349 -8.47 -1.18 -25.09
N GLU A 350 -8.15 -0.11 -25.81
CA GLU A 350 -6.76 0.31 -26.03
C GLU A 350 -6.40 1.52 -25.17
N ALA A 351 -5.25 1.47 -24.53
CA ALA A 351 -4.69 2.60 -23.81
C ALA A 351 -4.08 3.62 -24.79
N PRO A 352 -4.04 4.91 -24.42
CA PRO A 352 -3.29 5.90 -25.19
C PRO A 352 -1.84 5.46 -25.37
N ALA A 353 -1.35 5.50 -26.61
CA ALA A 353 -0.01 5.04 -26.95
C ALA A 353 1.05 5.81 -26.15
N LYS A 354 1.99 5.08 -25.54
CA LYS A 354 3.11 5.66 -24.81
C LYS A 354 4.43 5.21 -25.43
N VAL A 355 5.42 6.11 -25.42
CA VAL A 355 6.78 5.76 -25.80
C VAL A 355 7.36 4.84 -24.74
N CYS A 356 7.57 3.57 -25.10
CA CYS A 356 8.21 2.62 -24.23
C CYS A 356 9.73 2.91 -24.23
N HIS A 357 10.25 3.49 -23.15
CA HIS A 357 11.65 3.93 -23.09
C HIS A 357 12.69 2.81 -23.25
N SER A 358 12.33 1.55 -22.99
CA SER A 358 13.23 0.40 -23.16
C SER A 358 13.43 0.02 -24.64
N VAL A 359 12.38 0.09 -25.46
CA VAL A 359 12.43 -0.27 -26.89
C VAL A 359 12.39 0.94 -27.83
N LYS A 360 12.21 2.15 -27.30
CA LYS A 360 12.04 3.41 -28.06
C LYS A 360 10.93 3.34 -29.13
N GLN A 361 9.93 2.49 -28.91
CA GLN A 361 8.77 2.32 -29.78
C GLN A 361 7.49 2.72 -29.04
N LEU A 362 6.50 3.17 -29.80
CA LEU A 362 5.14 3.33 -29.30
C LEU A 362 4.57 1.95 -29.00
N ARG A 363 4.11 1.76 -27.76
CA ARG A 363 3.31 0.60 -27.38
C ARG A 363 2.04 1.08 -26.71
N SER A 364 0.95 0.42 -27.05
CA SER A 364 -0.35 0.61 -26.42
C SER A 364 -0.67 -0.63 -25.61
N GLU A 365 -0.92 -0.44 -24.31
CA GLU A 365 -1.51 -1.49 -23.48
C GLU A 365 -2.93 -1.78 -24.00
N VAL A 366 -3.34 -3.03 -23.94
CA VAL A 366 -4.66 -3.49 -24.34
C VAL A 366 -5.29 -4.23 -23.16
N LEU A 367 -6.57 -3.97 -22.93
CA LEU A 367 -7.39 -4.71 -21.96
C LEU A 367 -8.49 -5.45 -22.72
N TRP A 368 -8.57 -6.77 -22.55
CA TRP A 368 -9.68 -7.58 -23.02
C TRP A 368 -10.64 -7.84 -21.86
N THR A 369 -11.95 -7.72 -22.10
CA THR A 369 -12.99 -7.90 -21.08
C THR A 369 -14.16 -8.73 -21.59
N ASN A 370 -14.75 -9.57 -20.72
CA ASN A 370 -15.89 -10.43 -21.04
C ASN A 370 -17.27 -9.86 -20.62
N TYR A 371 -17.36 -8.55 -20.34
CA TYR A 371 -18.57 -7.88 -19.83
C TYR A 371 -18.90 -6.59 -20.57
#